data_AF-A0AAU9RG46-F1
#
_entry.id   AF-A0AAU9RG46-F1
#
_cell.length_a   1.000
_cell.length_b   1.000
_cell.length_c   1.000
_cell.angle_alpha   90.00
_cell.angle_beta   90.00
_cell.angle_gamma   90.00
#
_symmetry.space_group_name_H-M   'P 1'
#
loop_
_entity.id
_entity.type
_entity.pdbx_description
1 polymer ?
#
loop_
_entity_poly.entity_id
_entity_poly.type
_entity_poly.pdbx_seq_one_letter_code
_entity_poly.pdbx_strand_id
1 'polypeptide(L)' 'MASIFSFFFALCFLSAYAEPVYEDGYSVSTVLDGNALEINPHFILPRFQSSDFIVLDSQNSAFYTVSFSPSQGRD' A
#
# COMPACT_ATOMS: atom_id res chain seq x y z
N MET A 1 32.53 -12.64 42.18
CA MET A 1 31.48 -13.16 41.27
C MET A 1 30.45 -12.11 40.87
N ALA A 2 29.90 -11.31 41.81
CA ALA A 2 28.91 -10.27 41.49
C ALA A 2 29.40 -9.20 40.48
N SER A 3 30.65 -8.75 40.57
CA SER A 3 31.21 -7.74 39.65
C SER A 3 31.28 -8.18 38.19
N ILE A 4 31.54 -9.46 37.93
CA ILE A 4 31.60 -10.01 36.57
C ILE A 4 30.19 -10.14 36.00
N PHE A 5 29.23 -10.59 36.81
CA PHE A 5 27.82 -10.64 36.44
C PHE A 5 27.27 -9.25 36.11
N SER A 6 27.56 -8.24 36.94
CA SER A 6 27.18 -6.85 36.67
C SER A 6 27.83 -6.28 35.40
N PHE A 7 29.07 -6.68 35.11
CA PHE A 7 29.77 -6.29 33.88
C PHE A 7 29.10 -6.89 32.63
N PHE A 8 28.79 -8.20 32.64
CA PHE A 8 28.07 -8.85 31.54
C PHE A 8 26.65 -8.31 31.37
N PHE A 9 25.96 -8.02 32.48
CA PHE A 9 24.64 -7.39 32.46
C PHE A 9 24.69 -6.00 31.81
N ALA A 10 25.66 -5.15 32.17
CA ALA A 10 25.84 -3.83 31.55
C ALA A 10 26.19 -3.92 30.06
N LEU A 11 26.96 -4.94 29.65
CA LEU A 11 27.29 -5.18 28.23
C LEU A 11 26.06 -5.51 27.38
N CYS A 12 25.07 -6.21 27.94
CA CYS A 12 23.82 -6.53 27.25
C CYS A 12 22.97 -5.29 26.95
N PHE A 13 22.96 -4.28 27.83
CA PHE A 13 22.21 -3.03 27.60
C PHE A 13 22.92 -2.05 26.65
N LEU A 14 24.24 -2.19 26.48
CA LEU A 14 25.01 -1.34 25.54
C LEU A 14 24.74 -1.69 24.07
N SER A 15 24.20 -2.89 23.79
CA SER A 15 24.07 -3.43 22.43
C SER A 15 22.70 -3.24 21.77
N ALA A 16 21.79 -2.48 22.37
CA ALA A 16 20.40 -2.39 21.93
C ALA A 16 19.99 -1.00 21.44
N TYR A 17 20.81 -0.38 20.58
CA TYR A 17 20.40 0.80 19.82
C TYR A 17 20.71 0.57 18.34
N ALA A 18 19.74 -0.01 17.63
CA ALA A 18 19.73 -0.08 16.18
C ALA A 18 18.64 0.86 15.70
N GLU A 19 18.97 1.79 14.80
CA GLU A 19 17.93 2.56 14.12
C GLU A 19 17.13 1.62 13.20
N PRO A 20 15.79 1.76 13.16
CA PRO A 20 14.99 1.03 12.20
C PRO A 20 15.38 1.45 10.79
N VAL A 21 15.88 0.50 10.00
CA VAL A 21 16.08 0.70 8.56
C VAL A 21 14.77 0.35 7.88
N TYR A 22 14.09 1.35 7.33
CA TYR A 22 12.91 1.14 6.50
C TYR A 22 13.34 0.70 5.11
N GLU A 23 12.72 -0.34 4.59
CA GLU A 23 12.92 -0.76 3.20
C GLU A 23 12.19 0.19 2.24
N ASP A 24 12.65 0.23 0.99
CA ASP A 24 11.94 0.89 -0.11
C ASP A 24 10.66 0.11 -0.44
N GLY A 25 9.61 0.37 0.33
CA GLY A 25 8.29 -0.22 0.13
C GLY A 25 7.50 0.46 -0.99
N TYR A 26 6.34 -0.12 -1.32
CA TYR A 26 5.37 0.50 -2.22
C TYR A 26 4.07 0.80 -1.47
N SER A 27 3.45 1.93 -1.79
CA SER A 27 2.11 2.27 -1.31
C SER A 27 1.08 1.67 -2.26
N VAL A 28 0.06 1.02 -1.70
CA VAL A 28 -1.09 0.51 -2.45
C VAL A 28 -2.29 1.35 -2.09
N SER A 29 -2.95 1.89 -3.11
CA SER A 29 -4.21 2.63 -2.95
C SER A 29 -5.31 2.00 -3.80
N THR A 30 -6.50 1.89 -3.21
CA THR A 30 -7.71 1.52 -3.96
C THR A 30 -8.12 2.67 -4.87
N VAL A 31 -8.27 2.41 -6.18
CA VAL A 31 -8.69 3.41 -7.17
C VAL A 31 -10.19 3.30 -7.47
N LEU A 32 -10.77 2.11 -7.31
CA LEU A 32 -12.19 1.84 -7.51
C LEU A 32 -12.68 0.81 -6.48
N ASP A 33 -13.77 1.13 -5.80
CA ASP A 33 -14.51 0.22 -4.93
C ASP A 33 -15.81 -0.19 -5.62
N GLY A 34 -15.85 -1.41 -6.17
CA GLY A 34 -17.02 -1.93 -6.88
C GLY A 34 -18.23 -2.15 -5.96
N ASN A 35 -18.00 -2.46 -4.68
CA ASN A 35 -19.07 -2.71 -3.74
C ASN A 35 -19.81 -1.41 -3.37
N ALA A 36 -19.06 -0.33 -3.16
CA ALA A 36 -19.65 1.00 -2.93
C ALA A 36 -20.46 1.52 -4.11
N LEU A 37 -20.12 1.09 -5.33
CA LEU A 37 -20.78 1.49 -6.57
C LEU A 37 -21.84 0.50 -7.05
N GLU A 38 -22.06 -0.61 -6.33
CA GLU A 38 -22.97 -1.69 -6.73
C GLU A 38 -22.70 -2.25 -8.14
N ILE A 39 -21.41 -2.33 -8.52
CA ILE A 39 -20.95 -2.92 -9.78
C ILE A 39 -20.09 -4.17 -9.51
N ASN A 40 -20.02 -5.08 -10.48
CA ASN A 40 -19.15 -6.25 -10.42
C ASN A 40 -18.09 -6.20 -11.53
N PRO A 41 -16.92 -5.56 -11.27
CA PRO A 41 -15.88 -5.37 -12.28
C PRO A 41 -15.34 -6.70 -12.76
N HIS A 42 -15.58 -7.02 -14.02
CA HIS A 42 -15.07 -8.22 -14.66
C HIS A 42 -13.76 -7.97 -15.41
N PHE A 43 -13.64 -6.79 -16.01
CA PHE A 43 -12.45 -6.38 -16.75
C PHE A 43 -12.23 -4.87 -16.63
N ILE A 44 -10.96 -4.46 -16.59
CA ILE A 44 -10.55 -3.06 -16.56
C ILE A 44 -9.58 -2.82 -17.71
N LEU A 45 -9.89 -1.86 -18.58
CA LEU A 45 -9.07 -1.44 -19.71
C LEU A 45 -8.54 -0.01 -19.49
N PRO A 46 -7.25 0.19 -19.22
CA PRO A 46 -6.67 1.53 -19.17
C PRO A 46 -6.69 2.17 -20.56
N ARG A 47 -7.07 3.45 -20.64
CA ARG A 47 -7.07 4.17 -21.92
C ARG A 47 -5.72 4.85 -22.14
N PHE A 48 -5.14 4.64 -23.32
CA PHE A 48 -3.84 5.22 -23.67
C PHE A 48 -3.88 6.75 -23.61
N GLN A 49 -2.87 7.36 -22.98
CA GLN A 49 -2.76 8.81 -22.78
C GLN A 49 -3.92 9.46 -22.00
N SER A 50 -4.65 8.69 -21.19
CA SER A 50 -5.74 9.21 -20.37
C SER A 50 -5.60 8.77 -18.92
N SER A 51 -6.09 9.59 -18.00
CA SER A 51 -6.17 9.28 -16.55
C SER A 51 -7.51 8.63 -16.21
N ASP A 52 -7.94 7.69 -17.04
CA ASP A 52 -9.16 6.91 -16.83
C ASP A 52 -9.07 5.50 -17.41
N PHE A 53 -10.01 4.69 -16.99
CA PHE A 53 -10.16 3.30 -17.41
C PHE A 53 -11.62 3.01 -17.76
N ILE A 54 -11.79 2.07 -18.68
CA ILE A 54 -13.09 1.46 -18.99
C ILE A 54 -13.26 0.24 -18.10
N VAL A 55 -14.39 0.18 -17.39
CA VAL A 55 -14.75 -0.97 -16.55
C VAL A 55 -15.89 -1.73 -17.23
N LEU A 56 -15.70 -3.03 -17.43
CA LEU A 56 -16.76 -3.95 -17.83
C LEU A 56 -17.45 -4.50 -16.58
N ASP A 57 -18.73 -4.21 -16.42
CA ASP A 57 -19.54 -4.70 -15.31
C ASP A 57 -20.38 -5.90 -15.75
N SER A 58 -20.06 -7.05 -15.18
CA SER A 58 -20.73 -8.31 -15.47
C SER A 58 -22.15 -8.39 -14.90
N GLN A 59 -22.45 -7.65 -13.83
CA GLN A 59 -23.74 -7.71 -13.16
C GLN A 59 -24.82 -6.96 -13.94
N ASN A 60 -24.48 -5.76 -14.43
CA ASN A 60 -25.42 -4.91 -15.15
C ASN A 60 -25.27 -5.00 -16.68
N SER A 61 -24.36 -5.84 -17.18
CA SER A 61 -24.02 -5.95 -18.60
C SER A 61 -23.72 -4.57 -19.23
N ALA A 62 -22.96 -3.74 -18.52
CA ALA A 62 -22.70 -2.35 -18.84
C ALA A 62 -21.19 -2.04 -18.86
N PHE A 63 -20.82 -0.92 -19.46
CA PHE A 63 -19.47 -0.38 -19.40
C PHE A 63 -19.47 1.04 -18.82
N TYR A 64 -18.51 1.32 -17.96
CA TYR A 64 -18.33 2.63 -17.31
C TYR A 64 -16.97 3.22 -17.66
N THR A 65 -16.89 4.54 -17.75
CA THR A 65 -15.60 5.26 -17.77
C THR A 65 -15.36 5.83 -16.39
N VAL A 66 -14.22 5.50 -15.78
CA VAL A 66 -13.88 5.93 -14.44
C VAL A 66 -12.55 6.67 -14.49
N SER A 67 -12.59 7.95 -14.14
CA SER A 67 -11.40 8.78 -14.01
C SER A 67 -10.74 8.56 -12.66
N PHE A 68 -9.41 8.54 -12.65
CA PHE A 68 -8.63 8.56 -11.42
C PHE A 68 -7.76 9.81 -11.40
N SER A 69 -7.74 10.47 -10.25
CA SER A 69 -6.70 11.45 -9.97
C SER A 69 -5.57 10.69 -9.29
N PRO A 70 -4.33 10.70 -9.81
CA PRO A 70 -3.19 10.25 -9.03
C PRO A 70 -3.22 11.08 -7.75
N SER A 71 -3.45 10.45 -6.59
CA SER A 71 -3.22 11.14 -5.34
C SER A 71 -1.76 11.57 -5.36
N GLN A 72 -1.54 12.88 -5.23
CA GLN A 72 -0.20 13.43 -5.10
C GLN A 72 0.44 12.69 -3.93
N GLY A 73 1.47 11.89 -4.21
CA GLY A 73 2.25 11.23 -3.17
C GLY A 73 2.64 12.32 -2.18
N ARG A 74 2.32 12.13 -0.88
CA ARG A 74 2.99 12.93 0.13
C ARG A 74 4.42 12.43 0.15
N ASP A 75 5.31 13.26 -0.37
CA ASP A 75 6.75 13.19 -0.20
C ASP A 75 7.12 13.02 1.29
#